data_AF-A0A4Q6G519-F1
#
_entry.id   AF-A0A4Q6G519-F1
#
_cell.length_a   1.000
_cell.length_b   1.000
_cell.length_c   1.000
_cell.angle_alpha   90.00
_cell.angle_beta   90.00
_cell.angle_gamma   90.00
#
_symmetry.space_group_name_H-M   'P 1'
#
loop_
_entity.id
_entity.type
_entity.pdbx_description
1 polymer ?
#
loop_
_entity_poly.entity_id
_entity_poly.type
_entity_poly.pdbx_seq_one_letter_code
_entity_poly.pdbx_strand_id
1 'polypeptide(L)'
;MKSRFLFLLTLGLMACRHDPWVLSSAPKDQLETPSYQYPSCTGFLAELDAMSTKELRIENDKVQKSLADKKSDDYPRASLVAGVFQAKNKNYARAIELLSPLANRKTLDEPCRLSVRLYADLLSDLSQLENDLVAERKQKVELERKLKALSDIEKEISQRDSKGRGL
;
A
#
# COMPACT_ATOMS: atom_id res chain seq x y z
N MET A 1 19.83 11.51 -33.37
CA MET A 1 20.64 10.28 -33.15
C MET A 1 20.26 9.75 -31.76
N LYS A 2 19.18 8.97 -31.58
CA LYS A 2 19.07 7.50 -31.74
C LYS A 2 20.24 6.73 -31.09
N SER A 3 20.13 6.46 -29.79
CA SER A 3 20.90 5.47 -29.04
C SER A 3 19.87 4.52 -28.41
N ARG A 4 19.50 3.39 -29.01
CA ARG A 4 20.22 2.10 -29.09
C ARG A 4 20.76 1.63 -27.75
N PHE A 5 19.85 1.25 -26.85
CA PHE A 5 20.11 0.16 -25.89
C PHE A 5 18.93 -0.79 -25.91
N LEU A 6 19.08 -1.85 -26.70
CA LEU A 6 18.19 -2.99 -26.79
C LEU A 6 19.13 -4.21 -26.77
N PHE A 7 19.20 -4.85 -25.61
CA PHE A 7 19.71 -6.20 -25.37
C PHE A 7 18.73 -6.79 -24.34
N LEU A 8 17.64 -7.43 -24.80
CA LEU A 8 17.51 -8.88 -24.97
C LEU A 8 17.82 -9.68 -23.71
N LEU A 9 16.77 -10.03 -22.98
CA LEU A 9 16.68 -11.29 -22.23
C LEU A 9 15.21 -11.72 -22.10
N THR A 10 14.64 -12.08 -23.25
CA THR A 10 13.56 -13.06 -23.35
C THR A 10 14.20 -14.43 -23.57
N LEU A 11 14.01 -15.36 -22.65
CA LEU A 11 14.12 -16.83 -22.77
C LEU A 11 13.77 -17.33 -21.35
N GLY A 12 12.85 -18.24 -21.07
CA GLY A 12 12.00 -19.08 -21.90
C GLY A 12 11.18 -19.92 -20.94
N LEU A 13 9.96 -20.27 -21.36
CA LEU A 13 9.04 -21.17 -20.69
C LEU A 13 9.74 -22.44 -20.17
N MET A 14 9.55 -22.76 -18.90
CA MET A 14 9.39 -24.15 -18.48
C MET A 14 8.17 -24.26 -17.58
N ALA A 15 7.26 -25.10 -18.04
CA ALA A 15 6.07 -25.53 -17.34
C ALA A 15 6.45 -26.18 -16.00
N CYS A 16 5.99 -25.59 -14.91
CA CYS A 16 5.84 -26.28 -13.64
C CYS A 16 4.39 -26.08 -13.18
N ARG A 17 3.58 -27.09 -13.51
CA ARG A 17 2.30 -27.47 -12.89
C ARG A 17 1.45 -26.30 -12.38
N HIS A 18 0.47 -25.92 -13.21
CA HIS A 18 -0.73 -25.28 -12.70
C HIS A 18 -1.36 -26.17 -11.63
N ASP A 19 -1.23 -25.80 -10.36
CA ASP A 19 -2.14 -26.23 -9.31
C ASP A 19 -3.39 -25.35 -9.44
N PRO A 20 -4.54 -25.90 -9.87
CA PRO A 20 -5.77 -25.14 -9.91
C PRO A 20 -6.32 -25.10 -8.49
N TRP A 21 -6.04 -24.03 -7.76
CA TRP A 21 -6.88 -23.68 -6.62
C TRP A 21 -8.23 -23.19 -7.15
N VAL A 22 -9.14 -24.15 -7.29
CA VAL A 22 -10.57 -23.90 -7.39
C VAL A 22 -11.05 -23.54 -5.98
N LEU A 23 -11.73 -22.40 -5.83
CA LEU A 23 -12.53 -22.07 -4.65
C LEU A 23 -13.77 -23.01 -4.59
N SER A 24 -13.56 -24.32 -4.48
CA SER A 24 -14.63 -25.31 -4.33
C SER A 24 -14.51 -25.99 -2.98
N SER A 25 -15.44 -25.63 -2.10
CA SER A 25 -15.75 -26.36 -0.89
C SER A 25 -17.10 -27.04 -1.05
N ALA A 26 -17.21 -28.11 -1.86
CA ALA A 26 -18.34 -29.06 -1.82
C ALA A 26 -18.13 -30.27 -2.75
N PRO A 27 -18.70 -31.45 -2.40
CA PRO A 27 -18.50 -32.70 -3.13
C PRO A 27 -19.23 -32.72 -4.49
N LYS A 28 -18.74 -33.60 -5.36
CA LYS A 28 -19.26 -33.91 -6.70
C LYS A 28 -20.78 -34.04 -6.70
N ASP A 29 -21.46 -33.09 -7.33
CA ASP A 29 -22.52 -33.39 -8.29
C ASP A 29 -22.69 -32.22 -9.27
N GLN A 30 -23.01 -32.62 -10.50
CA GLN A 30 -22.84 -31.89 -11.74
C GLN A 30 -23.65 -30.59 -11.82
N LEU A 31 -22.98 -29.50 -12.20
CA LEU A 31 -23.55 -28.44 -13.05
C LEU A 31 -22.39 -27.67 -13.69
N GLU A 32 -22.30 -27.77 -15.02
CA GLU A 32 -21.36 -27.04 -15.85
C GLU A 32 -21.63 -25.53 -15.75
N THR A 33 -20.97 -24.87 -14.79
CA THR A 33 -20.79 -23.41 -14.86
C THR A 33 -19.52 -23.12 -15.65
N PRO A 34 -19.52 -22.12 -16.55
CA PRO A 34 -18.32 -21.77 -17.32
C PRO A 34 -17.23 -21.41 -16.31
N SER A 35 -16.16 -22.20 -16.28
CA SER A 35 -15.05 -22.02 -15.36
C SER A 35 -14.31 -20.75 -15.74
N TYR A 36 -14.77 -19.61 -15.24
CA TYR A 36 -13.98 -18.39 -15.17
C TYR A 36 -12.73 -18.76 -14.36
N GLN A 37 -11.60 -18.97 -15.03
CA GLN A 37 -10.32 -19.18 -14.37
C GLN A 37 -9.98 -17.87 -13.68
N TYR A 38 -10.30 -17.78 -12.39
CA TYR A 38 -9.86 -16.65 -11.58
C TYR A 38 -8.33 -16.67 -11.52
N PRO A 39 -7.67 -15.51 -11.71
CA PRO A 39 -6.22 -15.43 -11.60
C PRO A 39 -5.76 -15.93 -10.21
N SER A 40 -4.53 -16.46 -10.14
CA SER A 40 -3.91 -16.81 -8.86
C SER A 40 -3.96 -15.61 -7.90
N CYS A 41 -3.98 -15.82 -6.58
CA CYS A 41 -4.01 -14.70 -5.64
C CYS A 41 -2.88 -13.68 -5.91
N THR A 42 -1.69 -14.16 -6.30
CA THR A 42 -0.56 -13.31 -6.71
C THR A 42 -0.85 -12.52 -8.00
N GLY A 43 -1.47 -13.15 -9.00
CA GLY A 43 -1.92 -12.46 -10.22
C GLY A 43 -3.00 -11.43 -9.93
N PHE A 44 -3.96 -11.77 -9.07
CA PHE A 44 -5.01 -10.87 -8.63
C PHE A 44 -4.45 -9.65 -7.87
N LEU A 45 -3.49 -9.86 -6.96
CA LEU A 45 -2.78 -8.77 -6.29
C LEU A 45 -2.05 -7.86 -7.27
N ALA A 46 -1.37 -8.43 -8.27
CA ALA A 46 -0.70 -7.65 -9.32
C ALA A 46 -1.69 -6.82 -10.15
N GLU A 47 -2.86 -7.38 -10.47
CA GLU A 47 -3.94 -6.64 -11.14
C GLU A 47 -4.44 -5.47 -10.29
N LEU A 48 -4.68 -5.69 -8.99
CA LEU A 48 -5.09 -4.61 -8.08
C LEU A 48 -4.04 -3.51 -7.94
N ASP A 49 -2.75 -3.88 -7.94
CA ASP A 49 -1.66 -2.92 -7.90
C ASP A 49 -1.53 -2.12 -9.21
N ALA A 50 -1.81 -2.75 -10.36
CA ALA A 50 -1.83 -2.07 -11.65
C ALA A 50 -3.02 -1.11 -11.81
N MET A 51 -4.13 -1.32 -11.09
CA MET A 51 -5.31 -0.44 -11.17
C MET A 51 -5.03 0.97 -10.65
N SER A 52 -5.66 1.96 -11.29
CA SER A 52 -5.73 3.32 -10.78
C SER A 52 -6.60 3.40 -9.52
N THR A 53 -6.46 4.47 -8.73
CA THR A 53 -7.30 4.70 -7.54
C THR A 53 -8.79 4.78 -7.86
N LYS A 54 -9.16 5.25 -9.05
CA LYS A 54 -10.57 5.35 -9.50
C LYS A 54 -11.14 3.96 -9.83
N GLU A 55 -10.39 3.15 -10.55
CA GLU A 55 -10.80 1.77 -10.89
C GLU A 55 -10.91 0.92 -9.64
N LEU A 56 -9.92 1.04 -8.76
CA LEU A 56 -9.90 0.31 -7.50
C LEU A 56 -11.03 0.72 -6.56
N ARG A 57 -11.44 2.00 -6.58
CA ARG A 57 -12.65 2.46 -5.87
C ARG A 57 -13.90 1.76 -6.41
N ILE A 58 -14.07 1.69 -7.73
CA ILE A 58 -15.21 1.03 -8.36
C ILE A 58 -15.23 -0.46 -7.99
N GLU A 59 -14.08 -1.14 -8.03
CA GLU A 59 -13.99 -2.55 -7.63
C GLU A 59 -14.29 -2.73 -6.13
N ASN A 60 -13.76 -1.86 -5.27
CA ASN A 60 -14.07 -1.88 -3.85
C ASN A 60 -15.58 -1.70 -3.59
N ASP A 61 -16.23 -0.73 -4.25
CA ASP A 61 -17.68 -0.50 -4.12
C ASP A 61 -18.50 -1.69 -4.61
N LYS A 62 -18.08 -2.35 -5.71
CA LYS A 62 -18.71 -3.59 -6.20
C LYS A 62 -18.59 -4.71 -5.17
N VAL A 63 -17.40 -4.93 -4.63
CA VAL A 63 -17.17 -6.01 -3.67
C VAL A 63 -17.92 -5.73 -2.37
N GLN A 64 -17.92 -4.51 -1.86
CA GLN A 64 -18.72 -4.15 -0.67
C GLN A 64 -20.22 -4.37 -0.88
N LYS A 65 -20.77 -4.03 -2.05
CA LYS A 65 -22.18 -4.31 -2.38
C LYS A 65 -22.48 -5.82 -2.39
N SER A 66 -21.56 -6.63 -2.91
CA SER A 66 -21.70 -8.09 -2.93
C SER A 66 -21.58 -8.75 -1.55
N LEU A 67 -20.99 -8.05 -0.58
CA LEU A 67 -20.86 -8.48 0.81
C LEU A 67 -22.06 -8.09 1.68
N ALA A 68 -22.91 -7.16 1.23
CA ALA A 68 -24.08 -6.74 2.01
C ALA A 68 -25.01 -7.91 2.38
N ASP A 69 -24.95 -9.01 1.61
CA ASP A 69 -25.76 -10.21 1.80
C ASP A 69 -25.02 -11.36 2.52
N LYS A 70 -23.75 -11.20 2.93
CA LYS A 70 -22.91 -12.29 3.50
C LYS A 70 -21.96 -11.81 4.60
N LYS A 71 -21.69 -12.64 5.61
CA LYS A 71 -20.74 -12.35 6.69
C LYS A 71 -19.35 -12.01 6.11
N SER A 72 -18.83 -10.81 6.41
CA SER A 72 -17.68 -10.19 5.73
C SER A 72 -16.34 -10.90 5.94
N ASP A 73 -16.22 -11.71 6.99
CA ASP A 73 -14.94 -12.29 7.43
C ASP A 73 -14.46 -13.45 6.54
N ASP A 74 -15.30 -13.93 5.63
CA ASP A 74 -15.02 -15.08 4.77
C ASP A 74 -14.47 -14.77 3.38
N TYR A 75 -14.23 -13.50 3.04
CA TYR A 75 -13.78 -13.13 1.70
C TYR A 75 -12.38 -12.49 1.67
N PRO A 76 -11.31 -13.30 1.54
CA PRO A 76 -9.96 -12.82 1.27
C PRO A 76 -9.90 -11.81 0.12
N ARG A 77 -10.70 -12.03 -0.94
CA ARG A 77 -10.80 -11.11 -2.07
C ARG A 77 -11.24 -9.70 -1.64
N ALA A 78 -12.22 -9.59 -0.76
CA ALA A 78 -12.71 -8.30 -0.28
C ALA A 78 -11.66 -7.58 0.57
N SER A 79 -11.00 -8.30 1.47
CA SER A 79 -9.91 -7.77 2.28
C SER A 79 -8.72 -7.32 1.42
N LEU A 80 -8.38 -8.06 0.36
CA LEU A 80 -7.32 -7.67 -0.59
C LEU A 80 -7.68 -6.38 -1.34
N VAL A 81 -8.88 -6.32 -1.94
CA VAL A 81 -9.34 -5.12 -2.67
C VAL A 81 -9.40 -3.90 -1.75
N ALA A 82 -10.02 -4.05 -0.58
CA ALA A 82 -10.14 -2.96 0.39
C ALA A 82 -8.78 -2.54 0.95
N GLY A 83 -7.90 -3.50 1.25
CA GLY A 83 -6.55 -3.23 1.75
C GLY A 83 -5.70 -2.43 0.76
N VAL A 84 -5.63 -2.88 -0.50
CA VAL A 84 -4.90 -2.16 -1.57
C VAL A 84 -5.54 -0.79 -1.83
N PHE A 85 -6.87 -0.67 -1.74
CA PHE A 85 -7.55 0.62 -1.88
C PHE A 85 -7.16 1.61 -0.79
N GLN A 86 -7.11 1.17 0.48
CA GLN A 86 -6.68 2.01 1.60
C GLN A 86 -5.20 2.40 1.46
N ALA A 87 -4.34 1.45 1.05
CA ALA A 87 -2.93 1.69 0.80
C ALA A 87 -2.70 2.78 -0.26
N LYS A 88 -3.39 2.70 -1.41
CA LYS A 88 -3.28 3.72 -2.47
C LYS A 88 -3.78 5.12 -2.06
N ASN A 89 -4.65 5.19 -1.05
CA ASN A 89 -5.10 6.46 -0.45
C ASN A 89 -4.25 6.91 0.74
N LYS A 90 -3.07 6.29 0.95
CA LYS A 90 -2.15 6.58 2.06
C LYS A 90 -2.74 6.33 3.45
N ASN A 91 -3.77 5.50 3.55
CA ASN A 91 -4.31 5.05 4.83
C ASN A 91 -3.66 3.72 5.19
N TYR A 92 -2.36 3.75 5.48
CA TYR A 92 -1.56 2.53 5.68
C TYR A 92 -2.00 1.73 6.91
N ALA A 93 -2.34 2.41 8.01
CA ALA A 93 -2.84 1.74 9.22
C ALA A 93 -4.06 0.86 8.91
N ARG A 94 -5.06 1.42 8.22
CA ARG A 94 -6.25 0.66 7.83
C ARG A 94 -5.95 -0.42 6.80
N ALA A 95 -5.02 -0.18 5.88
CA ALA A 95 -4.59 -1.19 4.92
C ALA A 95 -3.96 -2.40 5.62
N ILE A 96 -3.09 -2.18 6.60
CA ILE A 96 -2.45 -3.22 7.42
C ILE A 96 -3.51 -4.02 8.18
N GLU A 97 -4.45 -3.37 8.86
CA GLU A 97 -5.55 -4.04 9.58
C GLU A 97 -6.34 -5.01 8.70
N LEU A 98 -6.54 -4.67 7.42
CA LEU A 98 -7.28 -5.49 6.47
C LEU A 98 -6.45 -6.64 5.89
N LEU A 99 -5.13 -6.45 5.75
CA LEU A 99 -4.24 -7.37 5.06
C LEU A 99 -3.51 -8.34 6.00
N SER A 100 -3.10 -7.90 7.19
CA SER A 100 -2.36 -8.73 8.15
C SER A 100 -3.06 -10.05 8.53
N PRO A 101 -4.39 -10.11 8.70
CA PRO A 101 -5.07 -11.38 8.97
C PRO A 101 -4.94 -12.40 7.84
N LEU A 102 -4.78 -11.94 6.59
CA LEU A 102 -4.65 -12.81 5.43
C LEU A 102 -3.29 -13.50 5.36
N ALA A 103 -2.23 -12.88 5.89
CA ALA A 103 -0.88 -13.44 5.89
C ALA A 103 -0.76 -14.81 6.61
N ASN A 104 -1.72 -15.14 7.47
CA ASN A 104 -1.77 -16.40 8.23
C ASN A 104 -2.98 -17.28 7.88
N ARG A 105 -3.77 -16.90 6.88
CA ARG A 105 -5.03 -17.57 6.55
C ARG A 105 -4.78 -18.84 5.73
N LYS A 106 -5.07 -20.00 6.30
CA LYS A 106 -4.82 -21.33 5.68
C LYS A 106 -5.54 -21.56 4.35
N THR A 107 -6.59 -20.79 4.06
CA THR A 107 -7.31 -20.85 2.77
C THR A 107 -6.53 -20.22 1.62
N LEU A 108 -5.44 -19.49 1.92
CA LEU A 108 -4.54 -18.90 0.95
C LEU A 108 -3.29 -19.77 0.80
N ASP A 109 -2.86 -19.95 -0.44
CA ASP A 109 -1.63 -20.65 -0.78
C ASP A 109 -0.41 -19.93 -0.18
N GLU A 110 0.68 -20.67 0.04
CA GLU A 110 1.88 -20.13 0.68
C GLU A 110 2.46 -18.91 -0.08
N PRO A 111 2.55 -18.90 -1.43
CA PRO A 111 3.00 -17.72 -2.17
C PRO A 111 2.14 -16.48 -1.91
N CYS A 112 0.81 -16.62 -1.93
CA CYS A 112 -0.11 -15.52 -1.63
C CYS A 112 0.07 -15.01 -0.19
N ARG A 113 0.15 -15.92 0.80
CA ARG A 113 0.39 -15.54 2.20
C ARG A 113 1.70 -14.78 2.37
N LEU A 114 2.75 -15.21 1.70
CA LEU A 114 4.04 -14.54 1.69
C LEU A 114 3.96 -13.16 1.04
N SER A 115 3.33 -13.05 -0.14
CA SER A 115 3.14 -11.76 -0.82
C SER A 115 2.36 -10.77 0.02
N VAL A 116 1.27 -11.21 0.66
CA VAL A 116 0.48 -10.38 1.58
C VAL A 116 1.30 -9.95 2.79
N ARG A 117 2.11 -10.86 3.38
CA ARG A 117 2.98 -10.53 4.50
C ARG A 117 3.99 -9.45 4.13
N LEU A 118 4.73 -9.65 3.03
CA LEU A 118 5.69 -8.68 2.52
C LEU A 118 5.04 -7.33 2.20
N TYR A 119 3.83 -7.36 1.66
CA TYR A 119 3.09 -6.13 1.38
C TYR A 119 2.65 -5.42 2.67
N ALA A 120 2.18 -6.14 3.68
CA ALA A 120 1.84 -5.56 4.98
C ALA A 120 3.07 -4.99 5.70
N ASP A 121 4.21 -5.67 5.63
CA ASP A 121 5.48 -5.20 6.18
C ASP A 121 5.91 -3.89 5.50
N LEU A 122 5.85 -3.84 4.16
CA LEU A 122 6.13 -2.61 3.40
C LEU A 122 5.19 -1.45 3.78
N LEU A 123 3.90 -1.72 3.99
CA LEU A 123 2.95 -0.70 4.44
C LEU A 123 3.26 -0.20 5.84
N SER A 124 3.77 -1.07 6.72
CA SER A 124 4.24 -0.69 8.06
C SER A 124 5.44 0.26 7.97
N ASP A 125 6.42 -0.06 7.12
CA ASP A 125 7.58 0.80 6.88
C ASP A 125 7.17 2.18 6.32
N LEU A 126 6.24 2.20 5.35
CA LEU A 126 5.69 3.44 4.81
C LEU A 126 4.94 4.27 5.86
N SER A 127 4.17 3.60 6.73
CA SER A 127 3.49 4.27 7.83
C SER A 127 4.47 4.89 8.82
N GLN A 128 5.58 4.22 9.12
CA GLN A 128 6.62 4.76 9.98
C GLN A 128 7.31 5.96 9.33
N LEU A 129 7.67 5.86 8.06
CA LEU A 129 8.30 6.96 7.31
C LEU A 129 7.40 8.21 7.23
N GLU A 130 6.09 8.06 7.09
CA GLU A 130 5.17 9.21 7.14
C GLU A 130 5.14 9.87 8.52
N ASN A 131 5.16 9.07 9.59
CA ASN A 131 5.23 9.59 10.96
C ASN A 131 6.54 10.35 11.21
N ASP A 132 7.66 9.80 10.77
CA ASP A 132 8.98 10.42 10.89
C ASP A 132 9.04 11.74 10.10
N LEU A 133 8.51 11.76 8.87
CA LEU A 133 8.43 12.96 8.05
C LEU A 133 7.58 14.05 8.72
N VAL A 134 6.48 13.68 9.39
CA VAL A 134 5.67 14.62 10.17
C VAL A 134 6.44 15.16 11.38
N ALA A 135 7.21 14.33 12.08
CA ALA A 135 8.04 14.76 13.19
C ALA A 135 9.13 15.74 12.73
N GLU A 136 9.82 15.44 11.63
CA GLU A 136 10.83 16.31 11.01
C GLU A 136 10.25 17.67 10.61
N ARG A 137 9.05 17.69 10.02
CA ARG A 137 8.36 18.96 9.69
C ARG A 137 8.08 19.80 10.92
N LYS A 138 7.69 19.19 12.05
CA LYS A 138 7.47 19.91 13.31
C LYS A 138 8.78 20.49 13.85
N GLN A 139 9.85 19.70 13.85
CA GLN A 139 11.17 20.16 14.28
C GLN A 139 11.68 21.33 13.41
N LYS A 140 11.51 21.23 12.08
CA LYS A 140 11.86 22.32 11.16
C LYS A 140 11.14 23.63 11.51
N VAL A 141 9.83 23.58 11.75
CA VAL A 141 9.06 24.77 12.14
C VAL A 141 9.55 25.34 13.47
N GLU A 142 9.90 24.49 14.44
CA GLU A 142 10.46 24.94 15.71
C GLU A 142 11.83 25.62 15.52
N LEU A 143 12.70 25.03 14.69
CA LEU A 143 14.01 25.61 14.37
C LEU A 143 13.88 26.95 13.64
N GLU A 144 12.96 27.08 12.68
CA GLU A 144 12.68 28.35 12.00
C GLU A 144 12.20 29.43 13.00
N ARG A 145 11.39 29.06 14.00
CA ARG A 145 10.99 29.99 15.08
C ARG A 145 12.18 30.41 15.94
N LYS A 146 13.07 29.49 16.30
CA LYS A 146 14.29 29.79 17.08
C LYS A 146 15.25 30.67 16.28
N LEU A 147 15.45 30.40 15.00
CA LEU A 147 16.27 31.23 14.11
C LEU A 147 15.71 32.65 13.99
N LYS A 148 14.40 32.80 13.86
CA LYS A 148 13.76 34.12 13.86
C LYS A 148 13.99 34.88 15.18
N ALA A 149 13.80 34.20 16.31
CA ALA A 149 14.05 34.80 17.62
C ALA A 149 15.52 35.25 17.79
N LEU A 150 16.48 34.44 17.33
CA LEU A 150 17.89 34.82 17.34
C LEU A 150 18.18 36.04 16.43
N SER A 151 17.58 36.09 15.24
CA SER A 151 17.71 37.24 14.34
C SER A 151 17.12 38.53 14.95
N ASP A 152 15.99 38.42 15.65
CA ASP A 152 15.38 39.57 16.33
C ASP A 152 16.25 40.05 17.51
N ILE A 153 16.86 39.13 18.27
CA ILE A 153 17.84 39.46 19.31
C ILE A 153 19.08 40.14 18.72
N GLU A 154 19.62 39.63 17.61
CA GLU A 154 20.77 40.24 16.93
C GLU A 154 20.48 41.68 16.47
N LYS A 155 19.28 41.93 15.96
CA LYS A 155 18.83 43.29 15.60
C LYS A 155 18.73 44.18 16.84
N GLU A 156 18.17 43.69 17.95
CA GLU A 156 18.11 44.45 19.20
C GLU A 156 19.50 44.81 19.72
N ILE A 157 20.44 43.85 19.71
CA ILE A 157 21.84 44.09 20.11
C ILE A 157 22.46 45.16 19.22
N SER A 158 22.34 45.02 17.90
CA SER A 158 22.88 45.99 16.93
C SER A 158 22.29 47.41 17.10
N GLN A 159 21.01 47.50 17.46
CA GLN A 159 20.35 48.78 17.76
C GLN A 159 20.79 49.38 19.10
N ARG A 160 21.08 48.57 20.12
CA ARG A 160 21.64 49.07 21.39
C ARG A 160 23.07 49.56 21.22
N ASP A 161 23.89 48.84 20.45
CA ASP A 161 25.28 49.19 20.19
C ASP A 161 25.43 50.51 19.40
N SER A 162 24.53 50.78 18.45
CA SER A 162 24.52 52.06 17.71
C SER A 162 24.05 53.25 18.55
N LYS A 163 23.24 53.02 19.59
CA LYS A 163 22.84 54.06 20.56
C LYS A 163 23.87 54.29 21.68
N GLY A 164 24.68 53.30 22.01
CA GLY A 164 25.68 53.36 23.09
C GLY A 164 26.99 54.09 22.73
N ARG A 165 27.32 54.26 21.44
CA ARG A 165 28.56 54.92 20.98
C ARG A 165 28.40 56.40 20.62
N GLY A 166 27.32 57.04 21.08
CA GLY A 166 27.02 58.45 20.83
C GLY A 166 27.45 59.42 21.94
N LEU A 167 28.42 59.04 22.79
CA LEU A 167 29.02 59.89 23.81
C LEU A 167 30.51 60.10 23.51
#